data_AF-A0A9D3RQS7-F1
#
_entry.id   AF-A0A9D3RQS7-F1
#
_cell.length_a   1.000
_cell.length_b   1.000
_cell.length_c   1.000
_cell.angle_alpha   90.00
_cell.angle_beta   90.00
_cell.angle_gamma   90.00
#
_symmetry.space_group_name_H-M   'P 1'
#
loop_
_entity.id
_entity.type
_entity.pdbx_description
1 polymer ?
#
loop_
_entity_poly.entity_id
_entity_poly.type
_entity_poly.pdbx_seq_one_letter_code
_entity_poly.pdbx_strand_id
1 'polypeptide(L)'
;MAYSELGFGGALRTAGPAAGVGGGVSESHLAPRRDKGLEDQVAFDVLLGDLNFDNCSSEDKLEQQHVLFTHYKDPCRMGPGEDKPWALGTLLDPSGLYDEEVSSPESLQKVMENEEGRKEYLVYPTSKNQCSSLKGRKIPLKGNGRRVDYILYSEEGLQQDWKVDVEEFSFITQLAGLTDHLPVAVRLAVATGEEEP
;
A
#
# COMPACT_ATOMS: atom_id res chain seq x y z
N MET A 1 18.45 16.51 27.13
CA MET A 1 18.06 15.16 26.67
C MET A 1 17.53 15.33 25.27
N ALA A 2 18.33 14.97 24.27
CA ALA A 2 17.93 14.99 22.87
C ALA A 2 17.12 13.73 22.59
N TYR A 3 15.93 13.88 22.01
CA TYR A 3 15.17 12.75 21.49
C TYR A 3 15.87 12.27 20.22
N SER A 4 16.43 11.06 20.30
CA SER A 4 16.98 10.34 19.16
C SER A 4 15.85 9.92 18.23
N GLU A 5 15.98 10.26 16.95
CA GLU A 5 15.18 9.75 15.85
C GLU A 5 15.10 8.21 15.91
N LEU A 6 13.89 7.66 16.06
CA LEU A 6 13.64 6.25 15.85
C LEU A 6 13.64 5.99 14.34
N GLY A 7 14.83 5.76 13.78
CA GLY A 7 14.96 5.18 12.46
C GLY A 7 14.32 3.80 12.42
N PHE A 8 13.20 3.66 11.72
CA PHE A 8 12.59 2.37 11.42
C PHE A 8 13.52 1.57 10.49
N GLY A 9 14.36 0.73 11.08
CA GLY A 9 15.38 -0.08 10.40
C GLY A 9 14.87 -1.32 9.66
N GLY A 10 13.63 -1.32 9.13
CA GLY A 10 13.04 -2.51 8.50
C GLY A 10 11.91 -2.22 7.50
N ALA A 11 11.91 -1.05 6.86
CA ALA A 11 10.93 -0.68 5.85
C ALA A 11 11.60 -0.63 4.47
N LEU A 12 11.03 -1.32 3.48
CA LEU A 12 11.39 -1.13 2.07
C LEU A 12 10.71 0.14 1.56
N ARG A 13 11.49 1.17 1.25
CA ARG A 13 11.02 2.54 0.91
C ARG A 13 11.22 2.86 -0.57
N THR A 14 10.31 3.64 -1.18
CA THR A 14 10.51 4.21 -2.53
C THR A 14 9.95 5.64 -2.62
N ALA A 15 10.67 6.57 -3.26
CA ALA A 15 10.29 7.99 -3.44
C ALA A 15 9.97 8.35 -4.91
N GLY A 16 9.05 9.30 -5.15
CA GLY A 16 8.68 9.83 -6.49
C GLY A 16 9.13 11.28 -6.74
N PRO A 17 9.18 11.76 -8.01
CA PRO A 17 9.75 13.08 -8.35
C PRO A 17 8.71 14.22 -8.39
N ALA A 18 9.13 15.43 -8.00
CA ALA A 18 8.36 16.67 -8.00
C ALA A 18 8.63 17.56 -9.25
N ALA A 19 7.63 18.31 -9.71
CA ALA A 19 7.75 19.34 -10.75
C ALA A 19 6.92 20.59 -10.38
N GLY A 20 7.39 21.78 -10.76
CA GLY A 20 6.84 23.07 -10.30
C GLY A 20 6.47 24.12 -11.35
N VAL A 21 6.08 25.29 -10.79
CA VAL A 21 6.02 26.70 -11.26
C VAL A 21 4.86 27.17 -12.18
N GLY A 22 4.20 28.28 -11.77
CA GLY A 22 3.59 29.28 -12.66
C GLY A 22 2.38 30.04 -12.07
N GLY A 23 2.52 31.35 -11.77
CA GLY A 23 1.53 32.14 -11.00
C GLY A 23 0.62 33.12 -11.77
N GLY A 24 -0.23 33.83 -11.03
CA GLY A 24 -1.04 34.99 -11.44
C GLY A 24 -2.14 35.36 -10.43
N VAL A 25 -2.20 36.61 -9.97
CA VAL A 25 -3.03 37.15 -8.84
C VAL A 25 -4.18 38.03 -9.34
N SER A 26 -5.36 38.01 -8.68
CA SER A 26 -6.19 39.23 -8.46
C SER A 26 -7.28 39.08 -7.37
N GLU A 27 -7.34 40.07 -6.46
CA GLU A 27 -8.27 40.38 -5.34
C GLU A 27 -9.72 40.73 -5.76
N SER A 28 -10.74 40.96 -4.91
CA SER A 28 -11.26 40.50 -3.62
C SER A 28 -12.60 41.26 -3.42
N HIS A 29 -13.66 40.65 -2.85
CA HIS A 29 -14.85 41.38 -2.37
C HIS A 29 -15.49 40.63 -1.17
N LEU A 30 -15.39 41.22 0.02
CA LEU A 30 -15.85 40.64 1.30
C LEU A 30 -17.34 40.92 1.55
N ALA A 31 -18.10 39.85 1.85
CA ALA A 31 -19.46 39.87 2.39
C ALA A 31 -19.45 39.47 3.89
N PRO A 32 -20.50 39.80 4.68
CA PRO A 32 -20.42 39.85 6.14
C PRO A 32 -20.27 38.46 6.77
N ARG A 33 -19.35 38.37 7.76
CA ARG A 33 -19.05 37.15 8.53
C ARG A 33 -20.29 36.72 9.32
N ARG A 34 -21.00 35.71 8.81
CA ARG A 34 -21.82 34.82 9.63
C ARG A 34 -20.86 34.04 10.52
N ASP A 35 -21.18 33.97 11.80
CA ASP A 35 -20.52 33.10 12.77
C ASP A 35 -20.87 31.64 12.40
N LYS A 36 -20.15 31.12 11.40
CA LYS A 36 -20.16 29.70 11.08
C LYS A 36 -19.37 29.05 12.20
N GLY A 37 -20.04 28.26 13.05
CA GLY A 37 -19.32 27.30 13.89
C GLY A 37 -18.33 26.55 13.00
N LEU A 38 -17.10 26.37 13.48
CA LEU A 38 -16.03 25.75 12.71
C LEU A 38 -16.54 24.41 12.16
N GLU A 39 -16.77 24.34 10.85
CA GLU A 39 -17.14 23.10 10.16
C GLU A 39 -15.90 22.19 10.20
N ASP A 40 -16.07 20.93 10.61
CA ASP A 40 -14.97 19.96 10.63
C ASP A 40 -14.37 19.81 9.23
N GLN A 41 -13.05 19.90 9.14
CA GLN A 41 -12.31 19.76 7.89
C GLN A 41 -11.76 18.33 7.77
N VAL A 42 -12.01 17.67 6.64
CA VAL A 42 -11.52 16.33 6.36
C VAL A 42 -10.14 16.42 5.72
N ALA A 43 -9.11 16.00 6.46
CA ALA A 43 -7.72 15.99 6.00
C ALA A 43 -7.39 14.81 5.09
N PHE A 44 -7.93 13.64 5.42
CA PHE A 44 -7.75 12.40 4.69
C PHE A 44 -8.93 11.46 4.99
N ASP A 45 -9.22 10.57 4.05
CA ASP A 45 -10.16 9.47 4.21
C ASP A 45 -9.46 8.18 3.74
N VAL A 46 -9.39 7.18 4.62
CA VAL A 46 -8.59 5.97 4.44
C VAL A 46 -9.41 4.73 4.79
N LEU A 47 -9.40 3.74 3.90
CA LEU A 47 -9.91 2.40 4.14
C LEU A 47 -8.74 1.43 4.16
N LEU A 48 -8.61 0.63 5.23
CA LEU A 48 -7.54 -0.35 5.33
C LEU A 48 -7.99 -1.64 6.01
N GLY A 49 -7.26 -2.72 5.73
CA GLY A 49 -7.45 -4.02 6.36
C GLY A 49 -7.14 -5.19 5.43
N ASP A 50 -7.31 -6.39 5.97
CA ASP A 50 -7.28 -7.64 5.22
C ASP A 50 -8.63 -7.82 4.49
N LEU A 51 -8.61 -7.67 3.17
CA LEU A 51 -9.80 -7.83 2.32
C LEU A 51 -9.93 -9.26 1.77
N ASN A 52 -8.97 -10.15 2.05
CA ASN A 52 -8.97 -11.57 1.67
C ASN A 52 -9.00 -11.89 0.16
N PHE A 53 -8.86 -10.89 -0.71
CA PHE A 53 -8.73 -11.06 -2.16
C PHE A 53 -7.46 -10.38 -2.67
N ASP A 54 -6.84 -10.95 -3.70
CA ASP A 54 -5.64 -10.39 -4.32
C ASP A 54 -5.95 -9.61 -5.61
N ASN A 55 -4.95 -8.84 -6.07
CA ASN A 55 -5.03 -8.10 -7.32
C ASN A 55 -4.23 -8.76 -8.46
N CYS A 56 -4.08 -10.08 -8.47
CA CYS A 56 -3.28 -10.77 -9.50
C CYS A 56 -3.86 -12.12 -10.00
N SER A 57 -4.77 -12.73 -9.24
CA SER A 57 -5.41 -14.00 -9.55
C SER A 57 -6.63 -13.81 -10.44
N SER A 58 -7.00 -14.88 -11.16
CA SER A 58 -8.24 -14.90 -11.95
C SER A 58 -9.48 -15.13 -11.10
N GLU A 59 -9.29 -15.73 -9.93
CA GLU A 59 -10.30 -16.09 -8.94
C GLU A 59 -10.95 -14.85 -8.33
N ASP A 60 -10.14 -13.82 -8.08
CA ASP A 60 -10.55 -12.59 -7.38
C ASP A 60 -10.98 -11.47 -8.36
N LYS A 61 -11.29 -11.82 -9.61
CA LYS A 61 -11.57 -10.84 -10.69
C LYS A 61 -12.77 -9.94 -10.40
N LEU A 62 -13.78 -10.42 -9.68
CA LEU A 62 -14.98 -9.62 -9.39
C LEU A 62 -14.67 -8.52 -8.38
N GLU A 63 -13.93 -8.88 -7.33
CA GLU A 63 -13.45 -8.01 -6.28
C GLU A 63 -12.46 -6.99 -6.84
N GLN A 64 -11.54 -7.43 -7.70
CA GLN A 64 -10.60 -6.57 -8.43
C GLN A 64 -11.31 -5.49 -9.26
N GLN A 65 -12.55 -5.71 -9.72
CA GLN A 65 -13.34 -4.77 -10.52
C GLN A 65 -14.36 -3.98 -9.69
N HIS A 66 -14.35 -4.13 -8.37
CA HIS A 66 -15.32 -3.48 -7.49
C HIS A 66 -15.22 -1.94 -7.57
N VAL A 67 -16.38 -1.28 -7.50
CA VAL A 67 -16.50 0.19 -7.62
C VAL A 67 -15.75 0.95 -6.54
N LEU A 68 -15.43 0.30 -5.42
CA LEU A 68 -14.58 0.85 -4.35
C LEU A 68 -13.29 1.47 -4.90
N PHE A 69 -12.62 0.79 -5.85
CA PHE A 69 -11.37 1.26 -6.44
C PHE A 69 -11.52 2.48 -7.38
N THR A 70 -12.75 2.93 -7.64
CA THR A 70 -13.02 4.20 -8.34
C THR A 70 -13.02 5.38 -7.37
N HIS A 71 -13.43 5.17 -6.12
CA HIS A 71 -13.52 6.21 -5.09
C HIS A 71 -12.31 6.24 -4.14
N TYR A 72 -11.70 5.08 -3.92
CA TYR A 72 -10.52 4.91 -3.08
C TYR A 72 -9.36 4.36 -3.92
N LYS A 73 -8.27 5.12 -3.96
CA LYS A 73 -7.05 4.80 -4.70
C LYS A 73 -6.18 3.84 -3.90
N ASP A 74 -5.70 2.81 -4.59
CA ASP A 74 -4.69 1.87 -4.07
C ASP A 74 -3.30 2.29 -4.59
N PRO A 75 -2.35 2.67 -3.72
CA PRO A 75 -1.01 3.07 -4.13
C PRO A 75 -0.22 1.97 -4.86
N CYS A 76 -0.51 0.69 -4.60
CA CYS A 76 0.17 -0.46 -5.21
C CYS A 76 -0.42 -0.87 -6.56
N ARG A 77 -1.56 -0.34 -6.96
CA ARG A 77 -2.34 -0.83 -8.09
C ARG A 77 -2.06 -0.04 -9.38
N MET A 78 -1.94 -0.75 -10.50
CA MET A 78 -2.00 -0.17 -11.85
C MET A 78 -3.40 -0.30 -12.46
N GLY A 79 -4.09 -1.42 -12.18
CA GLY A 79 -5.44 -1.70 -12.64
C GLY A 79 -6.01 -2.99 -12.05
N PRO A 80 -7.22 -3.40 -12.44
CA PRO A 80 -7.80 -4.68 -12.03
C PRO A 80 -6.93 -5.85 -12.48
N GLY A 81 -6.42 -6.64 -11.54
CA GLY A 81 -5.55 -7.80 -11.83
C GLY A 81 -4.10 -7.42 -12.13
N GLU A 82 -3.73 -6.15 -11.94
CA GLU A 82 -2.38 -5.65 -12.21
C GLU A 82 -1.87 -4.73 -11.10
N ASP A 83 -0.90 -5.23 -10.35
CA ASP A 83 -0.12 -4.47 -9.38
C ASP A 83 1.12 -3.83 -10.00
N LYS A 84 1.61 -2.77 -9.36
CA LYS A 84 2.88 -2.12 -9.70
C LYS A 84 4.04 -3.13 -9.51
N PRO A 85 5.12 -3.04 -10.30
CA PRO A 85 6.22 -4.01 -10.23
C PRO A 85 6.91 -4.14 -8.87
N TRP A 86 6.85 -3.08 -8.05
CA TRP A 86 7.44 -3.05 -6.71
C TRP A 86 6.50 -3.55 -5.61
N ALA A 87 5.20 -3.72 -5.89
CA ALA A 87 4.24 -4.19 -4.90
C ALA A 87 4.51 -5.66 -4.58
N LEU A 88 4.36 -6.01 -3.30
CA LEU A 88 4.57 -7.35 -2.77
C LEU A 88 3.24 -7.96 -2.33
N GLY A 89 3.16 -9.28 -2.42
CA GLY A 89 2.18 -10.06 -1.70
C GLY A 89 2.38 -9.88 -0.19
N THR A 90 1.30 -9.93 0.56
CA THR A 90 1.29 -9.69 2.00
C THR A 90 1.02 -10.96 2.79
N LEU A 91 0.54 -12.02 2.13
CA LEU A 91 0.29 -13.31 2.75
C LEU A 91 1.52 -14.22 2.63
N LEU A 92 2.12 -14.56 3.77
CA LEU A 92 3.21 -15.51 3.90
C LEU A 92 2.68 -16.95 3.88
N ASP A 93 3.46 -17.89 3.34
CA ASP A 93 3.13 -19.31 3.40
C ASP A 93 3.33 -19.80 4.85
N PRO A 94 2.25 -20.24 5.55
CA PRO A 94 2.36 -20.67 6.94
C PRO A 94 3.29 -21.87 7.15
N SER A 95 3.58 -22.64 6.10
CA SER A 95 4.46 -23.82 6.20
C SER A 95 5.93 -23.46 6.44
N GLY A 96 6.39 -22.29 6.00
CA GLY A 96 7.77 -21.79 6.19
C GLY A 96 7.89 -20.67 7.23
N LEU A 97 6.80 -20.35 7.96
CA LEU A 97 6.74 -19.16 8.83
C LEU A 97 7.76 -19.16 9.98
N TYR A 98 8.19 -20.34 10.42
CA TYR A 98 9.11 -20.53 11.55
C TYR A 98 10.51 -20.98 11.12
N ASP A 99 10.79 -20.96 9.82
CA ASP A 99 12.12 -21.28 9.31
C ASP A 99 13.13 -20.23 9.79
N GLU A 100 14.36 -20.65 10.08
CA GLU A 100 15.40 -19.78 10.65
C GLU A 100 15.67 -18.59 9.71
N GLU A 101 15.57 -18.80 8.40
CA GLU A 101 15.78 -17.84 7.32
C GLU A 101 14.79 -16.66 7.35
N VAL A 102 13.59 -16.82 7.92
CA VAL A 102 12.56 -15.76 8.00
C VAL A 102 12.17 -15.40 9.44
N SER A 103 12.91 -15.91 10.41
CA SER A 103 12.60 -15.76 11.84
C SER A 103 12.93 -14.38 12.43
N SER A 104 13.71 -13.52 11.74
CA SER A 104 14.00 -12.15 12.17
C SER A 104 13.50 -11.10 11.17
N PRO A 105 13.23 -9.86 11.61
CA PRO A 105 12.81 -8.79 10.72
C PRO A 105 13.77 -8.54 9.55
N GLU A 106 15.08 -8.54 9.81
CA GLU A 106 16.13 -8.30 8.82
C GLU A 106 16.30 -9.48 7.86
N SER A 107 16.10 -10.72 8.34
CA SER A 107 16.19 -11.91 7.49
C SER A 107 15.00 -11.98 6.55
N LEU A 108 13.78 -11.78 7.06
CA LEU A 108 12.56 -11.70 6.27
C LEU A 108 12.62 -10.55 5.26
N GLN A 109 13.17 -9.39 5.61
CA GLN A 109 13.37 -8.29 4.65
C GLN A 109 14.24 -8.73 3.46
N LYS A 110 15.38 -9.38 3.72
CA LYS A 110 16.28 -9.88 2.65
C LYS A 110 15.58 -10.91 1.76
N VAL A 111 14.75 -11.78 2.35
CA VAL A 111 13.94 -12.75 1.61
C VAL A 111 12.92 -12.04 0.71
N MET A 112 12.24 -11.00 1.22
CA MET A 112 11.26 -10.24 0.44
C MET A 112 11.88 -9.43 -0.71
N GLU A 113 13.11 -8.96 -0.56
CA GLU A 113 13.86 -8.27 -1.61
C GLU A 113 14.32 -9.23 -2.73
N ASN A 114 14.48 -10.53 -2.43
CA ASN A 114 14.91 -11.56 -3.37
C ASN A 114 13.72 -12.27 -4.06
N GLU A 115 13.76 -12.43 -5.38
CA GLU A 115 12.65 -13.01 -6.15
C GLU A 115 12.43 -14.50 -5.83
N GLU A 116 13.50 -15.27 -5.64
CA GLU A 116 13.42 -16.69 -5.25
C GLU A 116 12.87 -16.84 -3.83
N GLY A 117 13.31 -15.98 -2.90
CA GLY A 117 12.80 -15.92 -1.53
C GLY A 117 11.31 -15.61 -1.50
N ARG A 118 10.84 -14.65 -2.30
CA ARG A 118 9.39 -14.39 -2.44
C ARG A 118 8.62 -15.61 -2.93
N LYS A 119 9.13 -16.35 -3.92
CA LYS A 119 8.48 -17.56 -4.44
C LYS A 119 8.39 -18.70 -3.43
N GLU A 120 9.28 -18.71 -2.45
CA GLU A 120 9.33 -19.73 -1.40
C GLU A 120 8.43 -19.38 -0.21
N TYR A 121 8.40 -18.11 0.20
CA TYR A 121 7.76 -17.70 1.45
C TYR A 121 6.46 -16.90 1.29
N LEU A 122 6.09 -16.46 0.09
CA LEU A 122 4.78 -15.84 -0.16
C LEU A 122 3.79 -16.84 -0.75
N VAL A 123 2.53 -16.71 -0.37
CA VAL A 123 1.45 -17.43 -1.01
C VAL A 123 1.22 -16.86 -2.42
N TYR A 124 1.15 -17.73 -3.42
CA TYR A 124 0.79 -17.38 -4.80
C TYR A 124 -0.59 -17.97 -5.17
N PRO A 125 -1.28 -17.37 -6.16
CA PRO A 125 -2.52 -17.95 -6.67
C PRO A 125 -2.32 -19.39 -7.16
N THR A 126 -3.07 -20.34 -6.58
CA THR A 126 -3.08 -21.73 -7.04
C THR A 126 -3.79 -21.85 -8.38
N SER A 127 -3.10 -22.36 -9.40
CA SER A 127 -3.74 -22.62 -10.69
C SER A 127 -4.69 -23.82 -10.62
N LYS A 128 -6.00 -23.60 -10.81
CA LYS A 128 -7.05 -24.64 -10.78
C LYS A 128 -6.90 -25.78 -11.80
N ASN A 129 -5.95 -25.69 -12.73
CA ASN A 129 -5.68 -26.75 -13.73
C ASN A 129 -4.70 -27.83 -13.25
N GLN A 130 -4.28 -27.82 -11.99
CA GLN A 130 -3.40 -28.86 -11.45
C GLN A 130 -4.21 -30.03 -10.89
N CYS A 131 -4.45 -31.01 -11.77
CA CYS A 131 -4.64 -32.40 -11.34
C CYS A 131 -3.45 -32.80 -10.46
N SER A 132 -3.71 -33.46 -9.34
CA SER A 132 -2.76 -33.92 -8.29
C SER A 132 -1.69 -34.93 -8.76
N SER A 133 -1.38 -34.97 -10.06
CA SER A 133 -0.59 -36.01 -10.73
C SER A 133 0.71 -35.50 -11.37
N LEU A 134 1.05 -34.21 -11.29
CA LEU A 134 2.27 -33.66 -11.89
C LEU A 134 3.25 -33.14 -10.81
N LYS A 135 3.77 -34.07 -9.99
CA LYS A 135 5.00 -33.82 -9.24
C LYS A 135 6.12 -33.48 -10.24
N GLY A 136 6.58 -32.23 -10.25
CA GLY A 136 7.86 -31.86 -10.87
C GLY A 136 7.85 -30.75 -11.94
N ARG A 137 6.71 -30.19 -12.34
CA ARG A 137 6.71 -28.97 -13.18
C ARG A 137 6.45 -27.74 -12.31
N LYS A 138 7.53 -27.02 -11.97
CA LYS A 138 7.45 -25.65 -11.43
C LYS A 138 6.83 -24.77 -12.51
N ILE A 139 5.51 -24.55 -12.46
CA ILE A 139 4.88 -23.51 -13.27
C ILE A 139 5.53 -22.18 -12.85
N PRO A 140 5.89 -21.29 -13.79
CA PRO A 140 6.43 -19.99 -13.42
C PRO A 140 5.41 -19.26 -12.54
N LEU A 141 5.70 -19.13 -11.25
CA LEU A 141 4.96 -18.23 -10.36
C LEU A 141 5.19 -16.82 -10.90
N LYS A 142 4.11 -16.18 -11.37
CA LYS A 142 4.14 -14.84 -11.95
C LYS A 142 3.76 -13.82 -10.88
N GLY A 143 4.50 -12.71 -10.83
CA GLY A 143 4.25 -11.62 -9.87
C GLY A 143 4.97 -11.83 -8.54
N ASN A 144 4.56 -11.05 -7.55
CA ASN A 144 5.23 -10.95 -6.25
C ASN A 144 4.40 -11.51 -5.09
N GLY A 145 3.52 -12.49 -5.33
CA GLY A 145 2.66 -13.10 -4.31
C GLY A 145 1.26 -12.49 -4.24
N ARG A 146 0.42 -13.02 -3.34
CA ARG A 146 -0.96 -12.55 -3.08
C ARG A 146 -0.95 -11.38 -2.10
N ARG A 147 -1.33 -10.19 -2.56
CA ARG A 147 -1.51 -9.00 -1.73
C ARG A 147 -2.97 -8.89 -1.31
N VAL A 148 -3.26 -9.22 -0.05
CA VAL A 148 -4.63 -9.27 0.50
C VAL A 148 -4.88 -8.18 1.54
N ASP A 149 -3.82 -7.55 2.04
CA ASP A 149 -3.87 -6.42 2.95
C ASP A 149 -3.77 -5.12 2.14
N TYR A 150 -4.75 -4.23 2.32
CA TYR A 150 -4.89 -2.98 1.56
C TYR A 150 -4.83 -1.77 2.48
N ILE A 151 -4.25 -0.68 1.95
CA ILE A 151 -4.45 0.69 2.44
C ILE A 151 -4.86 1.53 1.24
N LEU A 152 -6.09 2.01 1.25
CA LEU A 152 -6.70 2.81 0.20
C LEU A 152 -6.99 4.21 0.73
N TYR A 153 -6.88 5.23 -0.11
CA TYR A 153 -7.17 6.61 0.27
C TYR A 153 -8.09 7.28 -0.74
N SER A 154 -8.94 8.21 -0.29
CA SER A 154 -9.77 9.02 -1.18
C SER A 154 -9.19 10.43 -1.33
N GLU A 155 -9.36 10.99 -2.53
CA GLU A 155 -9.17 12.41 -2.80
C GLU A 155 -10.52 13.14 -2.90
N GLU A 156 -11.64 12.40 -2.82
CA GLU A 156 -12.99 12.95 -2.82
C GLU A 156 -13.35 13.48 -1.43
N GLY A 157 -14.15 14.55 -1.35
CA GLY A 157 -14.67 15.06 -0.08
C GLY A 157 -13.66 15.77 0.82
N LEU A 158 -12.41 15.95 0.37
CA LEU A 158 -11.42 16.78 1.06
C LEU A 158 -11.85 18.26 1.07
N GLN A 159 -11.33 19.00 2.05
CA GLN A 159 -11.52 20.44 2.13
C GLN A 159 -11.05 21.12 0.83
N GLN A 160 -11.78 22.13 0.39
CA GLN A 160 -11.43 22.90 -0.80
C GLN A 160 -9.98 23.42 -0.70
N ASP A 161 -9.19 23.24 -1.76
CA ASP A 161 -7.77 23.58 -1.88
C ASP A 161 -6.78 22.70 -1.11
N TRP A 162 -7.24 21.66 -0.42
CA TRP A 162 -6.35 20.68 0.20
C TRP A 162 -5.96 19.60 -0.80
N LYS A 163 -4.70 19.17 -0.74
CA LYS A 163 -4.18 18.06 -1.55
C LYS A 163 -3.61 17.00 -0.62
N VAL A 164 -3.89 15.74 -0.94
CA VAL A 164 -3.30 14.59 -0.26
C VAL A 164 -2.41 13.84 -1.24
N ASP A 165 -1.16 13.62 -0.85
CA ASP A 165 -0.18 12.89 -1.63
C ASP A 165 0.36 11.70 -0.82
N VAL A 166 0.64 10.58 -1.48
CA VAL A 166 1.33 9.45 -0.88
C VAL A 166 2.82 9.76 -0.85
N GLU A 167 3.34 10.08 0.33
CA GLU A 167 4.76 10.38 0.53
C GLU A 167 5.59 9.10 0.62
N GLU A 168 5.05 8.07 1.27
CA GLU A 168 5.70 6.77 1.42
C GLU A 168 4.69 5.63 1.51
N PHE A 169 5.07 4.50 0.93
CA PHE A 169 4.41 3.20 1.10
C PHE A 169 5.46 2.18 1.52
N SER A 170 5.11 1.29 2.46
CA SER A 170 6.05 0.28 2.96
C SER A 170 5.36 -1.04 3.31
N PHE A 171 6.08 -2.14 3.04
CA PHE A 171 5.79 -3.46 3.58
C PHE A 171 6.73 -3.69 4.77
N ILE A 172 6.17 -4.15 5.89
CA ILE A 172 6.86 -4.21 7.18
C ILE A 172 7.19 -5.66 7.52
N THR A 173 8.43 -5.93 7.93
CA THR A 173 8.87 -7.28 8.33
C THR A 173 9.08 -7.44 9.83
N GLN A 174 8.79 -6.40 10.63
CA GLN A 174 9.03 -6.38 12.09
C GLN A 174 8.27 -7.46 12.87
N LEU A 175 7.21 -8.04 12.29
CA LEU A 175 6.43 -9.12 12.91
C LEU A 175 6.82 -10.52 12.40
N ALA A 176 8.02 -10.67 11.84
CA ALA A 176 8.60 -11.95 11.45
C ALA A 176 8.40 -13.02 12.54
N GLY A 177 7.89 -14.20 12.16
CA GLY A 177 7.61 -15.32 13.06
C GLY A 177 6.42 -15.15 14.01
N LEU A 178 5.72 -14.01 14.00
CA LEU A 178 4.57 -13.74 14.89
C LEU A 178 3.21 -13.82 14.18
N THR A 179 3.18 -13.60 12.87
CA THR A 179 1.97 -13.61 12.04
C THR A 179 2.34 -14.01 10.62
N ASP A 180 1.39 -14.58 9.89
CA ASP A 180 1.50 -14.93 8.47
C ASP A 180 1.15 -13.77 7.52
N HIS A 181 0.94 -12.56 8.04
CA HIS A 181 0.73 -11.36 7.23
C HIS A 181 1.87 -10.35 7.39
N LEU A 182 2.31 -9.74 6.27
CA LEU A 182 3.17 -8.57 6.28
C LEU A 182 2.32 -7.31 6.54
N PRO A 183 2.52 -6.59 7.65
CA PRO A 183 1.85 -5.31 7.84
C PRO A 183 2.23 -4.33 6.73
N VAL A 184 1.27 -3.48 6.37
CA VAL A 184 1.43 -2.45 5.36
C VAL A 184 1.30 -1.09 6.04
N ALA A 185 2.07 -0.09 5.60
CA ALA A 185 1.95 1.26 6.11
C ALA A 185 2.10 2.31 4.99
N VAL A 186 1.37 3.41 5.15
CA VAL A 186 1.37 4.56 4.25
C VAL A 186 1.57 5.84 5.06
N ARG A 187 2.37 6.76 4.52
CA ARG A 187 2.41 8.15 4.96
C ARG A 187 1.73 9.03 3.91
N LEU A 188 0.72 9.77 4.35
CA LEU A 188 0.04 10.78 3.56
C LEU A 188 0.54 12.17 3.96
N ALA A 189 0.94 12.96 2.98
CA ALA A 189 1.22 14.38 3.16
C ALA A 189 -0.04 15.17 2.77
N VAL A 190 -0.54 16.02 3.67
CA VAL A 190 -1.69 16.89 3.41
C VAL A 190 -1.19 18.32 3.27
N ALA A 191 -1.25 18.86 2.06
CA ALA A 191 -0.93 20.25 1.78
C ALA A 191 -2.21 21.07 1.81
N THR A 192 -2.32 21.95 2.81
CA THR A 192 -3.36 22.99 2.86
C THR A 192 -2.86 24.12 1.98
N GLY A 193 -3.59 24.57 0.97
CA GLY A 193 -3.17 25.62 0.02
C GLY A 193 -2.78 26.99 0.61
N GLU A 194 -2.64 27.10 1.93
CA GLU A 194 -2.02 28.19 2.68
C GLU A 194 -0.48 28.12 2.56
N GLU A 195 0.04 28.38 1.37
CA GLU A 195 1.32 29.08 1.27
C GLU A 195 0.99 30.60 1.29
N GLU A 196 1.03 31.23 2.46
CA GLU A 196 0.98 32.70 2.63
C GLU A 196 2.33 33.21 3.18
N PRO A 197 2.69 34.52 3.08
CA PRO A 197 2.14 35.64 2.31
C PRO A 197 3.15 36.30 1.33
#